data_AF-A0A948NDS1-F1
#
_entry.id   AF-A0A948NDS1-F1
#
_cell.length_a   1.000
_cell.length_b   1.000
_cell.length_c   1.000
_cell.angle_alpha   90.00
_cell.angle_beta   90.00
_cell.angle_gamma   90.00
#
_symmetry.space_group_name_H-M   'P 1'
#
loop_
_entity.id
_entity.type
_entity.pdbx_description
1 polymer ?
#
loop_
_entity_poly.entity_id
_entity_poly.type
_entity_poly.pdbx_seq_one_letter_code
_entity_poly.pdbx_strand_id
1 'polypeptide(L)'
;MAKKYYRLLLGIGLAAQLQAADISGTEHAAVDVQPTAAADLQRTIAAAISQFEQRSRRDWAYRIDRYENEEGDISRSIELFDPAKAADSQWQLLSINGREPDNKQQRKFAAAKQQQAKKAGQQNFSVRLSELIQLESLQLTFDSPQYLQASFQVYLSQLGEDVSKKLQGSLRFNKAQHYIDSIEISNTADFSPLFSANISEFNLTLRFTKIDNAILPQQQQMKMKGTFAFLTQIDEVSTDTFSDYRYVAKQTLTVVP
;
A
#
# COMPACT_ATOMS: atom_id res chain seq x y z
N MET A 1 -7.16 15.02 -19.20
CA MET A 1 -5.87 14.31 -19.28
C MET A 1 -5.37 13.84 -17.90
N ALA A 2 -5.98 14.29 -16.79
CA ALA A 2 -5.68 13.86 -15.42
C ALA A 2 -5.91 12.35 -15.13
N LYS A 3 -6.95 11.72 -15.70
CA LYS A 3 -7.32 10.29 -15.52
C LYS A 3 -6.24 9.24 -15.79
N LYS A 4 -5.08 9.60 -16.37
CA LYS A 4 -3.94 8.69 -16.59
C LYS A 4 -2.99 8.62 -15.38
N TYR A 5 -2.99 9.61 -14.48
CA TYR A 5 -1.98 9.71 -13.41
C TYR A 5 -2.39 9.03 -12.11
N TYR A 6 -3.69 8.91 -11.83
CA TYR A 6 -4.23 8.03 -10.78
C TYR A 6 -3.72 6.58 -10.94
N ARG A 7 -3.62 6.11 -12.20
CA ARG A 7 -3.07 4.78 -12.52
C ARG A 7 -1.54 4.67 -12.37
N LEU A 8 -0.82 5.77 -12.18
CA LEU A 8 0.63 5.73 -11.97
C LEU A 8 0.95 5.62 -10.47
N LEU A 9 0.21 6.32 -9.62
CA LEU A 9 0.44 6.33 -8.16
C LEU A 9 -0.35 5.24 -7.42
N LEU A 10 -1.46 4.78 -7.99
CA LEU A 10 -2.24 3.62 -7.51
C LEU A 10 -2.25 2.45 -8.53
N GLY A 11 -1.35 2.47 -9.51
CA GLY A 11 -1.09 1.36 -10.44
C GLY A 11 0.39 0.97 -10.52
N ILE A 12 1.06 1.04 -9.37
CA ILE A 12 2.40 0.52 -9.09
C ILE A 12 2.47 -1.00 -9.40
N GLY A 13 3.07 -1.37 -10.52
CA GLY A 13 3.26 -2.77 -10.94
C GLY A 13 4.31 -2.95 -12.06
N LEU A 14 5.46 -3.54 -11.66
CA LEU A 14 6.55 -4.19 -12.43
C LEU A 14 7.39 -3.31 -13.39
N ALA A 15 8.71 -3.48 -13.55
CA ALA A 15 9.67 -4.45 -13.02
C ALA A 15 11.09 -3.84 -13.09
N ALA A 16 11.97 -4.18 -12.16
CA ALA A 16 13.41 -4.05 -12.36
C ALA A 16 14.12 -5.29 -11.79
N GLN A 17 14.85 -6.00 -12.66
CA GLN A 17 15.80 -7.04 -12.26
C GLN A 17 17.02 -6.36 -11.64
N LEU A 18 17.36 -6.74 -10.41
CA LEU A 18 18.62 -6.38 -9.78
C LEU A 18 19.66 -7.46 -10.10
N GLN A 19 20.78 -7.04 -10.69
CA GLN A 19 22.01 -7.80 -10.67
C GLN A 19 22.74 -7.49 -9.36
N ALA A 20 23.12 -8.53 -8.62
CA ALA A 20 23.94 -8.40 -7.44
C ALA A 20 25.38 -8.03 -7.84
N ALA A 21 25.96 -7.06 -7.13
CA ALA A 21 27.40 -6.84 -7.11
C ALA A 21 27.91 -7.23 -5.72
N ASP A 22 28.81 -8.21 -5.70
CA ASP A 22 29.61 -8.61 -4.55
C ASP A 22 30.53 -7.45 -4.13
N ILE A 23 30.52 -7.10 -2.84
CA ILE A 23 31.62 -6.38 -2.22
C ILE A 23 31.86 -6.97 -0.82
N SER A 24 32.81 -7.89 -0.76
CA SER A 24 33.47 -8.35 0.46
C SER A 24 34.45 -7.27 0.96
N GLY A 25 34.45 -6.95 2.26
CA GLY A 25 35.49 -6.10 2.83
C GLY A 25 35.31 -5.63 4.27
N THR A 26 35.70 -6.51 5.20
CA THR A 26 36.37 -6.25 6.50
C THR A 26 35.71 -5.44 7.62
N GLU A 27 35.58 -6.14 8.75
CA GLU A 27 35.25 -5.71 10.11
C GLU A 27 36.24 -4.68 10.68
N HIS A 28 35.71 -3.75 11.48
CA HIS A 28 36.41 -3.26 12.67
C HIS A 28 35.43 -3.09 13.83
N ALA A 29 35.79 -3.72 14.95
CA ALA A 29 35.07 -3.69 16.21
C ALA A 29 35.20 -2.34 16.93
N ALA A 30 34.12 -1.90 17.58
CA ALA A 30 34.15 -0.92 18.66
C ALA A 30 33.09 -1.28 19.71
N VAL A 31 33.48 -1.14 20.97
CA VAL A 31 32.81 -1.65 22.18
C VAL A 31 31.67 -0.72 22.63
N ASP A 32 30.46 -1.27 22.53
CA ASP A 32 29.30 -1.25 23.43
C ASP A 32 29.12 -0.12 24.48
N VAL A 33 28.19 0.80 24.19
CA VAL A 33 27.10 1.24 25.10
C VAL A 33 25.88 1.68 24.25
N GLN A 34 24.74 1.00 24.41
CA GLN A 34 23.41 1.17 23.77
C GLN A 34 23.21 0.84 22.26
N PRO A 35 23.48 -0.40 21.79
CA PRO A 35 22.99 -0.91 20.50
C PRO A 35 21.62 -1.62 20.57
N THR A 36 21.02 -1.81 21.75
CA THR A 36 19.85 -2.70 21.91
C THR A 36 18.54 -2.06 21.46
N ALA A 37 18.20 -0.86 21.92
CA ALA A 37 16.87 -0.29 21.69
C ALA A 37 16.55 -0.02 20.20
N ALA A 38 17.52 0.51 19.44
CA ALA A 38 17.35 0.74 18.01
C ALA A 38 17.28 -0.58 17.23
N ALA A 39 18.19 -1.52 17.52
CA ALA A 39 18.17 -2.85 16.91
C ALA A 39 16.89 -3.64 17.26
N ASP A 40 16.38 -3.49 18.48
CA ASP A 40 15.14 -4.12 18.94
C ASP A 40 13.92 -3.50 18.25
N LEU A 41 13.89 -2.18 18.05
CA LEU A 41 12.85 -1.52 17.25
C LEU A 41 12.88 -2.03 15.81
N GLN A 42 14.05 -2.03 15.16
CA GLN A 42 14.21 -2.52 13.79
C GLN A 42 13.76 -3.98 13.67
N ARG A 43 14.20 -4.86 14.58
CA ARG A 43 13.79 -6.28 14.59
C ARG A 43 12.29 -6.44 14.80
N THR A 44 11.69 -5.65 15.68
CA THR A 44 10.25 -5.65 15.96
C THR A 44 9.46 -5.24 14.72
N ILE A 45 9.84 -4.15 14.07
CA ILE A 45 9.17 -3.65 12.87
C ILE A 45 9.40 -4.59 11.68
N ALA A 46 10.60 -5.13 11.51
CA ALA A 46 10.90 -6.12 10.47
C ALA A 46 10.04 -7.39 10.62
N ALA A 47 9.87 -7.88 11.84
CA ALA A 47 8.98 -9.01 12.11
C ALA A 47 7.51 -8.68 11.78
N ALA A 48 7.05 -7.48 12.11
CA ALA A 48 5.70 -7.03 11.79
C ALA A 48 5.45 -6.92 10.28
N ILE A 49 6.41 -6.36 9.53
CA ILE A 49 6.39 -6.31 8.06
C ILE A 49 6.34 -7.73 7.49
N SER A 50 7.18 -8.63 7.99
CA SER A 50 7.19 -10.02 7.52
C SER A 50 5.85 -10.71 7.76
N GLN A 51 5.22 -10.52 8.92
CA GLN A 51 3.88 -11.05 9.20
C GLN A 51 2.81 -10.50 8.25
N PHE A 52 2.88 -9.21 7.93
CA PHE A 52 1.97 -8.57 6.97
C PHE A 52 2.12 -9.17 5.56
N GLU A 53 3.36 -9.37 5.10
CA GLU A 53 3.64 -9.80 3.72
C GLU A 53 3.46 -11.31 3.50
N GLN A 54 3.69 -12.13 4.52
CA GLN A 54 3.53 -13.59 4.42
C GLN A 54 2.06 -14.04 4.30
N ARG A 55 1.12 -13.27 4.86
CA ARG A 55 -0.30 -13.68 4.94
C ARG A 55 -1.12 -12.97 3.88
N SER A 56 -1.38 -13.70 2.79
CA SER A 56 -1.96 -13.12 1.61
C SER A 56 -3.46 -12.82 1.77
N ARG A 57 -3.87 -11.63 1.31
CA ARG A 57 -5.30 -11.28 1.08
C ARG A 57 -6.00 -12.21 0.07
N ARG A 58 -5.25 -13.06 -0.64
CA ARG A 58 -5.77 -14.02 -1.62
C ARG A 58 -6.72 -15.06 -1.02
N ASP A 59 -6.67 -15.26 0.29
CA ASP A 59 -7.52 -16.21 1.00
C ASP A 59 -8.80 -15.58 1.57
N TRP A 60 -9.03 -14.29 1.31
CA TRP A 60 -10.13 -13.52 1.88
C TRP A 60 -11.02 -12.95 0.79
N ALA A 61 -12.33 -13.16 0.93
CA ALA A 61 -13.33 -12.37 0.24
C ALA A 61 -13.58 -11.08 1.04
N TYR A 62 -13.81 -9.97 0.35
CA TYR A 62 -14.03 -8.67 0.98
C TYR A 62 -14.69 -7.67 0.02
N ARG A 63 -15.30 -6.64 0.61
CA ARG A 63 -15.89 -5.51 -0.09
C ARG A 63 -14.98 -4.28 -0.01
N ILE A 64 -14.91 -3.52 -1.09
CA ILE A 64 -14.29 -2.19 -1.15
C ILE A 64 -15.38 -1.16 -1.43
N ASP A 65 -15.50 -0.16 -0.56
CA ASP A 65 -16.19 1.10 -0.86
C ASP A 65 -15.14 2.14 -1.25
N ARG A 66 -15.25 2.64 -2.48
CA ARG A 66 -14.30 3.56 -3.10
C ARG A 66 -14.94 4.90 -3.34
N TYR A 67 -14.22 5.94 -2.95
CA TYR A 67 -14.51 7.33 -3.22
C TYR A 67 -13.31 8.00 -3.88
N GLU A 68 -13.56 8.75 -4.94
CA GLU A 68 -12.58 9.56 -5.63
C GLU A 68 -13.21 10.94 -5.89
N ASN A 69 -12.44 12.00 -5.65
CA ASN A 69 -12.73 13.35 -6.08
C ASN A 69 -11.49 13.86 -6.80
N GLU A 70 -11.53 13.86 -8.13
CA GLU A 70 -10.46 14.36 -8.98
C GLU A 70 -10.88 15.74 -9.51
N GLU A 71 -10.37 16.82 -8.90
CA GLU A 71 -10.64 18.20 -9.36
C GLU A 71 -12.15 18.53 -9.46
N GLY A 72 -12.98 17.91 -8.60
CA GLY A 72 -14.45 18.06 -8.60
C GLY A 72 -15.21 16.99 -9.38
N ASP A 73 -14.54 16.13 -10.16
CA ASP A 73 -15.14 14.92 -10.75
C ASP A 73 -15.23 13.82 -9.69
N ILE A 74 -16.43 13.68 -9.10
CA ILE A 74 -16.67 12.72 -8.02
C ILE A 74 -17.09 11.36 -8.59
N SER A 75 -16.41 10.32 -8.14
CA SER A 75 -16.62 8.92 -8.48
C SER A 75 -16.81 8.09 -7.21
N ARG A 76 -17.79 7.17 -7.23
CA ARG A 76 -18.02 6.20 -6.15
C ARG A 76 -18.28 4.81 -6.71
N SER A 77 -17.71 3.78 -6.10
CA SER A 77 -18.02 2.38 -6.42
C SER A 77 -18.05 1.50 -5.19
N ILE A 78 -18.86 0.44 -5.26
CA ILE A 78 -18.81 -0.68 -4.33
C ILE A 78 -18.39 -1.91 -5.11
N GLU A 79 -17.32 -2.55 -4.66
CA GLU A 79 -16.67 -3.67 -5.33
C GLU A 79 -16.61 -4.88 -4.39
N LEU A 80 -16.75 -6.08 -4.95
CA LEU A 80 -16.58 -7.33 -4.23
C LEU A 80 -15.43 -8.11 -4.84
N PHE A 81 -14.48 -8.50 -4.00
CA PHE A 81 -13.49 -9.52 -4.32
C PHE A 81 -13.88 -10.84 -3.64
N ASP A 82 -13.95 -11.91 -4.41
CA ASP A 82 -14.17 -13.27 -3.89
C ASP A 82 -13.19 -14.24 -4.58
N PRO A 83 -12.10 -14.64 -3.91
CA PRO A 83 -11.08 -15.48 -4.52
C PRO A 83 -11.52 -16.94 -4.71
N ALA A 84 -12.64 -17.37 -4.12
CA ALA A 84 -13.21 -18.70 -4.35
C ALA A 84 -13.84 -18.83 -5.73
N LYS A 85 -14.21 -17.72 -6.38
CA LYS A 85 -14.77 -17.71 -7.74
C LYS A 85 -13.70 -17.95 -8.81
N ALA A 86 -14.14 -18.31 -10.02
CA ALA A 86 -13.28 -18.40 -11.19
C ALA A 86 -12.57 -17.05 -11.45
N ALA A 87 -11.34 -17.08 -11.98
CA ALA A 87 -10.47 -15.91 -12.10
C ALA A 87 -11.12 -14.72 -12.82
N ASP A 88 -12.03 -14.98 -13.76
CA ASP A 88 -12.75 -13.96 -14.50
C ASP A 88 -13.91 -13.31 -13.74
N SER A 89 -14.32 -13.93 -12.64
CA SER A 89 -15.49 -13.60 -11.83
C SER A 89 -15.13 -13.28 -10.37
N GLN A 90 -13.84 -13.28 -10.03
CA GLN A 90 -13.35 -12.93 -8.70
C GLN A 90 -13.70 -11.50 -8.31
N TRP A 91 -13.75 -10.59 -9.29
CA TRP A 91 -14.12 -9.19 -9.07
C TRP A 91 -15.51 -8.90 -9.62
N GLN A 92 -16.35 -8.30 -8.79
CA GLN A 92 -17.69 -7.83 -9.16
C GLN A 92 -17.85 -6.36 -8.80
N LEU A 93 -18.51 -5.62 -9.67
CA LEU A 93 -18.98 -4.26 -9.39
C LEU A 93 -20.40 -4.38 -8.87
N LEU A 94 -20.64 -3.98 -7.62
CA LEU A 94 -21.95 -4.03 -6.98
C LEU A 94 -22.71 -2.72 -7.17
N SER A 95 -22.01 -1.59 -7.20
CA SER A 95 -22.60 -0.27 -7.38
C SER A 95 -21.60 0.68 -8.03
N ILE A 96 -22.10 1.59 -8.86
CA ILE A 96 -21.35 2.73 -9.39
C ILE A 96 -22.21 3.99 -9.27
N ASN A 97 -21.70 5.02 -8.59
CA ASN A 97 -22.40 6.27 -8.31
C ASN A 97 -23.84 6.07 -7.77
N GLY A 98 -24.00 5.09 -6.88
CA GLY A 98 -25.28 4.76 -6.23
C GLY A 98 -26.28 3.98 -7.10
N ARG A 99 -25.86 3.50 -8.28
CA ARG A 99 -26.72 2.71 -9.18
C ARG A 99 -26.16 1.31 -9.40
N GLU A 100 -27.06 0.36 -9.63
CA GLU A 100 -26.68 -0.99 -10.05
C GLU A 100 -26.03 -0.93 -11.44
N PRO A 101 -24.87 -1.59 -11.64
CA PRO A 101 -24.17 -1.53 -12.91
C PRO A 101 -24.85 -2.39 -13.99
N ASP A 102 -24.92 -1.85 -15.21
CA ASP A 102 -25.38 -2.61 -16.35
C ASP A 102 -24.36 -3.71 -16.78
N ASN A 103 -24.80 -4.63 -17.64
CA ASN A 103 -23.97 -5.72 -18.14
C ASN A 103 -22.67 -5.26 -18.82
N LYS A 104 -22.69 -4.09 -19.48
CA LYS A 104 -21.51 -3.54 -20.16
C LYS A 104 -20.51 -3.00 -19.14
N GLN A 105 -20.98 -2.33 -18.09
CA GLN A 105 -20.18 -1.82 -16.98
C GLN A 105 -19.55 -2.97 -16.19
N GLN A 106 -20.31 -4.03 -15.88
CA GLN A 106 -19.77 -5.22 -15.21
C GLN A 106 -18.64 -5.89 -16.03
N ARG A 107 -18.87 -6.13 -17.33
CA ARG A 107 -17.85 -6.72 -18.22
C ARG A 107 -16.61 -5.84 -18.32
N LYS A 108 -16.78 -4.53 -18.48
CA LYS A 108 -15.67 -3.57 -18.55
C LYS A 108 -14.86 -3.57 -17.24
N PHE A 109 -15.54 -3.61 -16.10
CA PHE A 109 -14.91 -3.64 -14.79
C PHE A 109 -14.11 -4.93 -14.59
N ALA A 110 -14.72 -6.10 -14.83
CA ALA A 110 -14.05 -7.39 -14.70
C ALA A 110 -12.82 -7.49 -15.63
N ALA A 111 -12.95 -7.07 -16.89
CA ALA A 111 -11.83 -7.05 -17.83
C ALA A 111 -10.69 -6.12 -17.37
N ALA A 112 -11.02 -4.94 -16.83
CA ALA A 112 -10.03 -4.01 -16.30
C ALA A 112 -9.25 -4.60 -15.11
N LYS A 113 -9.96 -5.25 -14.16
CA LYS A 113 -9.34 -5.92 -13.01
C LYS A 113 -8.45 -7.08 -13.44
N GLN A 114 -8.88 -7.89 -14.41
CA GLN A 114 -8.05 -8.96 -14.97
C GLN A 114 -6.79 -8.41 -15.64
N GLN A 115 -6.91 -7.33 -16.42
CA GLN A 115 -5.75 -6.70 -17.06
C GLN A 115 -4.78 -6.15 -16.02
N GLN A 116 -5.29 -5.56 -14.94
CA GLN A 116 -4.47 -5.09 -13.82
C GLN A 116 -3.72 -6.24 -13.14
N ALA A 117 -4.41 -7.35 -12.85
CA ALA A 117 -3.80 -8.54 -12.26
C ALA A 117 -2.70 -9.17 -13.14
N LYS A 118 -2.87 -9.13 -14.48
CA LYS A 118 -1.85 -9.61 -15.44
C LYS A 118 -0.62 -8.71 -15.46
N LYS A 119 -0.80 -7.38 -15.47
CA LYS A 119 0.31 -6.41 -15.49
C LYS A 119 1.08 -6.38 -14.17
N ALA A 120 0.37 -6.57 -13.04
CA ALA A 120 0.97 -6.59 -11.71
C ALA A 120 1.61 -7.95 -11.33
N GLY A 121 1.58 -8.96 -12.22
CA GLY A 121 2.20 -10.26 -11.98
C GLY A 121 1.71 -10.96 -10.72
N GLN A 122 0.46 -11.46 -10.69
CA GLN A 122 -0.19 -12.14 -9.54
C GLN A 122 -0.20 -11.40 -8.18
N GLN A 123 0.56 -10.33 -7.99
CA GLN A 123 0.58 -9.52 -6.78
C GLN A 123 -0.56 -8.50 -6.92
N ASN A 124 -1.75 -8.87 -6.43
CA ASN A 124 -2.82 -7.91 -6.19
C ASN A 124 -2.26 -6.81 -5.28
N PHE A 125 -1.94 -5.66 -5.86
CA PHE A 125 -1.72 -4.34 -5.26
C PHE A 125 -1.47 -4.31 -3.75
N SER A 126 -0.43 -4.97 -3.27
CA SER A 126 0.08 -4.76 -1.92
C SER A 126 1.38 -4.00 -2.07
N VAL A 127 1.38 -2.72 -1.72
CA VAL A 127 2.63 -2.06 -1.40
C VAL A 127 3.35 -2.98 -0.42
N ARG A 128 4.51 -3.50 -0.81
CA ARG A 128 5.34 -4.26 0.11
C ARG A 128 5.86 -3.26 1.12
N LEU A 129 5.53 -3.46 2.38
CA LEU A 129 6.01 -2.57 3.43
C LEU A 129 7.53 -2.63 3.51
N SER A 130 8.14 -3.77 3.16
CA SER A 130 9.59 -3.93 3.02
C SER A 130 10.20 -3.09 1.90
N GLU A 131 9.45 -2.76 0.85
CA GLU A 131 9.92 -1.86 -0.23
C GLU A 131 9.72 -0.39 0.15
N LEU A 132 8.69 -0.11 0.95
CA LEU A 132 8.28 1.25 1.35
C LEU A 132 9.09 1.81 2.52
N ILE A 133 9.37 0.97 3.52
CA ILE A 133 9.93 1.35 4.82
C ILE A 133 11.42 1.03 4.82
N GLN A 134 12.27 2.07 4.82
CA GLN A 134 13.70 1.87 5.02
C GLN A 134 13.97 1.57 6.50
N LEU A 135 14.07 0.29 6.88
CA LEU A 135 14.23 -0.15 8.27
C LEU A 135 15.42 0.51 8.99
N GLU A 136 16.53 0.74 8.28
CA GLU A 136 17.73 1.38 8.85
C GLU A 136 17.53 2.85 9.24
N SER A 137 16.46 3.47 8.74
CA SER A 137 16.13 4.87 9.03
C SER A 137 15.12 5.04 10.18
N LEU A 138 14.70 3.95 10.82
CA LEU A 138 13.69 3.99 11.88
C LEU A 138 14.14 4.84 13.05
N GLN A 139 13.30 5.79 13.46
CA GLN A 139 13.51 6.59 14.66
C GLN A 139 12.26 6.55 15.52
N LEU A 140 12.40 6.14 16.78
CA LEU A 140 11.31 6.14 17.75
C LEU A 140 10.89 7.58 18.05
N THR A 141 9.62 7.91 17.83
CA THR A 141 9.07 9.25 18.08
C THR A 141 8.11 9.26 19.26
N PHE A 142 7.50 8.11 19.58
CA PHE A 142 6.59 7.97 20.71
C PHE A 142 6.59 6.53 21.23
N ASP A 143 6.53 6.36 22.54
CA ASP A 143 6.37 5.05 23.19
C ASP A 143 5.37 5.16 24.35
N SER A 144 4.37 4.28 24.32
CA SER A 144 3.46 4.02 25.43
C SER A 144 3.33 2.51 25.68
N PRO A 145 2.66 2.09 26.77
CA PRO A 145 2.32 0.68 26.98
C PRO A 145 1.44 0.08 25.86
N GLN A 146 0.62 0.89 25.18
CA GLN A 146 -0.36 0.40 24.18
C GLN A 146 0.22 0.34 22.77
N TYR A 147 1.00 1.35 22.39
CA TYR A 147 1.57 1.47 21.05
C TYR A 147 2.89 2.25 21.09
N LEU A 148 3.70 2.05 20.05
CA LEU A 148 4.81 2.93 19.72
C LEU A 148 4.57 3.58 18.35
N GLN A 149 5.22 4.71 18.12
CA GLN A 149 5.33 5.35 16.81
C GLN A 149 6.79 5.51 16.43
N ALA A 150 7.08 5.28 15.17
CA ALA A 150 8.40 5.50 14.60
C ALA A 150 8.28 6.22 13.26
N SER A 151 9.20 7.13 12.99
CA SER A 151 9.38 7.71 11.67
C SER A 151 10.36 6.87 10.84
N PHE A 152 10.26 6.95 9.51
CA PHE A 152 11.15 6.25 8.58
C PHE A 152 11.26 7.01 7.25
N GLN A 153 12.42 6.91 6.59
CA GLN A 153 12.59 7.35 5.21
C GLN A 153 11.81 6.43 4.27
N VAL A 154 11.07 7.04 3.36
CA VAL A 154 10.28 6.32 2.36
C VAL A 154 11.18 5.94 1.20
N TYR A 155 11.02 4.73 0.67
CA TYR A 155 11.58 4.39 -0.63
C TYR A 155 10.46 3.96 -1.57
N LEU A 156 10.39 4.61 -2.73
CA LEU A 156 9.48 4.23 -3.80
C LEU A 156 10.28 4.24 -5.10
N SER A 157 10.77 3.06 -5.50
CA SER A 157 11.60 2.89 -6.71
C SER A 157 10.96 3.51 -7.97
N GLN A 158 9.64 3.58 -8.01
CA GLN A 158 8.87 4.11 -9.13
C GLN A 158 8.83 5.64 -9.23
N LEU A 159 9.15 6.34 -8.14
CA LEU A 159 9.18 7.81 -8.11
C LEU A 159 10.59 8.37 -8.30
N GLY A 160 11.60 7.51 -8.32
CA GLY A 160 13.01 7.91 -8.33
C GLY A 160 13.52 8.29 -6.95
N GLU A 161 14.85 8.28 -6.81
CA GLU A 161 15.53 8.58 -5.54
C GLU A 161 15.25 9.99 -5.04
N ASP A 162 15.19 10.97 -5.95
CA ASP A 162 14.99 12.38 -5.60
C ASP A 162 13.60 12.64 -5.00
N VAL A 163 12.58 11.92 -5.45
CA VAL A 163 11.24 12.00 -4.84
C VAL A 163 11.23 11.30 -3.50
N SER A 164 11.87 10.14 -3.38
CA SER A 164 11.93 9.38 -2.12
C SER A 164 12.52 10.21 -0.96
N LYS A 165 13.54 11.04 -1.24
CA LYS A 165 14.15 11.96 -0.26
C LYS A 165 13.23 13.10 0.19
N LYS A 166 12.16 13.38 -0.56
CA LYS A 166 11.16 14.41 -0.26
C LYS A 166 9.90 13.85 0.39
N LEU A 167 9.93 12.57 0.77
CA LEU A 167 8.85 11.89 1.47
C LEU A 167 9.33 11.44 2.85
N GLN A 168 8.45 11.56 3.83
CA GLN A 168 8.66 11.09 5.19
C GLN A 168 7.52 10.17 5.58
N GLY A 169 7.87 9.02 6.14
CA GLY A 169 6.93 8.06 6.68
C GLY A 169 6.87 8.10 8.18
N SER A 170 5.72 7.71 8.72
CA SER A 170 5.56 7.30 10.11
C SER A 170 4.69 6.05 10.18
N LEU A 171 4.98 5.19 11.16
CA LEU A 171 4.19 4.01 11.45
C LEU A 171 3.75 4.04 12.90
N ARG A 172 2.61 3.40 13.16
CA ARG A 172 2.15 3.07 14.51
C ARG A 172 2.12 1.56 14.65
N PHE A 173 2.78 1.08 15.70
CA PHE A 173 2.84 -0.34 16.03
C PHE A 173 2.03 -0.61 17.30
N ASN A 174 1.08 -1.52 17.19
CA ASN A 174 0.25 -1.98 18.29
C ASN A 174 1.00 -3.03 19.10
N LYS A 175 1.34 -2.71 20.35
CA LYS A 175 2.14 -3.60 21.22
C LYS A 175 1.37 -4.82 21.70
N ALA A 176 0.05 -4.69 21.93
CA ALA A 176 -0.78 -5.78 22.43
C ALA A 176 -1.03 -6.87 21.37
N GLN A 177 -1.22 -6.46 20.11
CA GLN A 177 -1.54 -7.37 19.01
C GLN A 177 -0.35 -7.65 18.10
N HIS A 178 0.80 -7.02 18.35
CA HIS A 178 2.07 -7.18 17.65
C HIS A 178 1.98 -6.98 16.13
N TYR A 179 1.42 -5.86 15.67
CA TYR A 179 1.35 -5.52 14.25
C TYR A 179 1.39 -4.02 14.01
N ILE A 180 1.75 -3.61 12.79
CA ILE A 180 1.63 -2.22 12.32
C ILE A 180 0.16 -1.97 12.00
N ASP A 181 -0.49 -1.05 12.73
CA ASP A 181 -1.91 -0.77 12.53
C ASP A 181 -2.16 0.45 11.62
N SER A 182 -1.18 1.35 11.48
CA SER A 182 -1.23 2.42 10.50
C SER A 182 0.14 2.86 10.01
N ILE A 183 0.16 3.32 8.75
CA ILE A 183 1.28 4.00 8.12
C ILE A 183 0.77 5.31 7.53
N GLU A 184 1.53 6.39 7.75
CA GLU A 184 1.27 7.70 7.17
C GLU A 184 2.52 8.17 6.43
N ILE A 185 2.34 8.66 5.20
CA ILE A 185 3.41 9.23 4.38
C ILE A 185 2.99 10.60 3.93
N SER A 186 3.87 11.58 4.09
CA SER A 186 3.69 12.93 3.56
C SER A 186 4.95 13.44 2.89
N ASN A 187 4.80 14.43 2.03
CA ASN A 187 5.96 15.12 1.47
C ASN A 187 6.51 16.16 2.45
N THR A 188 7.83 16.27 2.49
CA THR A 188 8.58 17.27 3.27
C THR A 188 8.97 18.48 2.42
N ALA A 189 8.89 18.35 1.09
CA ALA A 189 9.12 19.40 0.11
C ALA A 189 8.34 19.11 -1.17
N ASP A 190 8.19 20.12 -2.03
CA ASP A 190 7.59 19.97 -3.34
C ASP A 190 8.41 19.00 -4.21
N PHE A 191 7.71 18.09 -4.90
CA PHE A 191 8.36 17.10 -5.77
C PHE A 191 7.64 16.96 -7.11
N SER A 192 8.37 16.45 -8.10
CA SER A 192 7.85 16.26 -9.46
C SER A 192 7.98 14.79 -9.83
N PRO A 193 6.91 13.98 -9.68
CA PRO A 193 6.96 12.56 -10.06
C PRO A 193 7.09 12.38 -11.58
N LEU A 194 6.70 13.41 -12.34
CA LEU A 194 6.88 13.52 -13.78
C LEU A 194 7.36 14.94 -14.10
N PHE A 195 8.13 15.11 -15.19
CA PHE A 195 8.71 16.39 -15.62
C PHE A 195 7.69 17.54 -15.80
N SER A 196 6.41 17.25 -15.89
CA SER A 196 5.33 18.22 -16.13
C SER A 196 4.40 18.45 -14.93
N ALA A 197 4.65 17.81 -13.79
CA ALA A 197 3.82 17.94 -12.60
C ALA A 197 4.66 18.41 -11.41
N ASN A 198 4.11 19.29 -10.58
CA ASN A 198 4.66 19.68 -9.30
C ASN A 198 3.63 19.34 -8.22
N ILE A 199 4.01 18.55 -7.23
CA ILE A 199 3.17 18.13 -6.12
C ILE A 199 3.65 18.89 -4.89
N SER A 200 2.76 19.73 -4.35
CA SER A 200 3.02 20.57 -3.18
C SER A 200 2.50 19.94 -1.89
N GLU A 201 1.39 19.19 -1.97
CA GLU A 201 0.86 18.42 -0.86
C GLU A 201 0.64 16.98 -1.30
N PHE A 202 1.16 16.04 -0.52
CA PHE A 202 0.90 14.63 -0.65
C PHE A 202 0.72 14.05 0.75
N ASN A 203 -0.37 13.32 0.95
CA ASN A 203 -0.61 12.53 2.14
C ASN A 203 -1.20 11.18 1.75
N LEU A 204 -0.59 10.10 2.23
CA LEU A 204 -1.10 8.74 2.13
C LEU A 204 -1.24 8.15 3.53
N THR A 205 -2.44 7.71 3.87
CA THR A 205 -2.74 6.99 5.12
C THR A 205 -3.18 5.58 4.78
N LEU A 206 -2.47 4.60 5.32
CA LEU A 206 -2.83 3.18 5.28
C LEU A 206 -3.23 2.77 6.70
N ARG A 207 -4.41 2.18 6.86
CA ARG A 207 -4.86 1.58 8.11
C ARG A 207 -5.09 0.10 7.91
N PHE A 208 -4.72 -0.68 8.92
CA PHE A 208 -4.82 -2.12 8.92
C PHE A 208 -5.62 -2.60 10.11
N THR A 209 -6.26 -3.75 9.94
CA THR A 209 -6.94 -4.47 11.01
C THR A 209 -6.39 -5.89 11.06
N LYS A 210 -6.34 -6.46 12.26
CA LYS A 210 -5.95 -7.85 12.47
C LYS A 210 -7.20 -8.69 12.73
N ILE A 211 -7.50 -9.62 11.83
CA ILE A 211 -8.57 -10.61 11.99
C ILE A 211 -7.91 -11.98 12.12
N ASP A 212 -8.12 -12.62 13.27
CA ASP A 212 -7.36 -13.78 13.72
C ASP A 212 -5.85 -13.52 13.62
N ASN A 213 -5.18 -14.21 12.70
CA ASN A 213 -3.76 -14.05 12.46
C ASN A 213 -3.44 -13.32 11.15
N ALA A 214 -4.44 -12.84 10.39
CA ALA A 214 -4.24 -12.10 9.15
C ALA A 214 -4.27 -10.59 9.40
N ILE A 215 -3.33 -9.86 8.82
CA ILE A 215 -3.34 -8.39 8.81
C ILE A 215 -3.91 -7.95 7.47
N LEU A 216 -5.04 -7.26 7.52
CA LEU A 216 -5.85 -6.92 6.37
C LEU A 216 -6.01 -5.39 6.27
N PRO A 217 -6.07 -4.81 5.06
CA PRO A 217 -6.39 -3.40 4.89
C PRO A 217 -7.72 -3.06 5.56
N GLN A 218 -7.79 -1.94 6.26
CA GLN A 218 -9.03 -1.40 6.77
C GLN A 218 -9.44 -0.18 5.94
N GLN A 219 -8.46 0.69 5.68
CA GLN A 219 -8.68 1.92 4.92
C GLN A 219 -7.39 2.34 4.23
N GLN A 220 -7.53 2.93 3.05
CA GLN A 220 -6.49 3.67 2.38
C GLN A 220 -7.05 5.04 2.03
N GLN A 221 -6.35 6.10 2.39
CA GLN A 221 -6.71 7.46 2.04
C GLN A 221 -5.52 8.15 1.39
N MET A 222 -5.77 8.85 0.29
CA MET A 222 -4.81 9.70 -0.39
C MET A 222 -5.37 11.10 -0.50
N LYS A 223 -4.52 12.10 -0.26
CA LYS A 223 -4.76 13.49 -0.62
C LYS A 223 -3.57 14.00 -1.39
N MET A 224 -3.84 14.74 -2.47
CA MET A 224 -2.80 15.28 -3.33
C MET A 224 -3.19 16.66 -3.80
N LYS A 225 -2.27 17.62 -3.70
CA LYS A 225 -2.37 18.90 -4.38
C LYS A 225 -1.11 19.21 -5.16
N GLY A 226 -1.30 19.94 -6.24
CA GLY A 226 -0.19 20.32 -7.10
C GLY A 226 -0.63 21.10 -8.32
N THR A 227 0.26 21.14 -9.30
CA THR A 227 0.01 21.76 -10.59
C THR A 227 0.57 20.90 -11.72
N PHE A 228 -0.12 20.92 -12.86
CA PHE A 228 0.34 20.34 -14.11
C PHE A 228 0.58 21.43 -15.15
N ALA A 229 1.76 21.38 -15.79
CA ALA A 229 2.21 22.34 -16.79
C ALA A 229 2.02 23.80 -16.36
N PHE A 230 2.12 24.08 -15.06
CA PHE A 230 1.92 25.40 -14.41
C PHE A 230 0.54 26.05 -14.59
N LEU A 231 -0.43 25.36 -15.20
CA LEU A 231 -1.73 25.94 -15.57
C LEU A 231 -2.92 25.22 -14.96
N THR A 232 -2.81 23.90 -14.76
CA THR A 232 -3.92 23.07 -14.25
C THR A 232 -3.64 22.73 -12.80
N GLN A 233 -4.59 23.01 -11.92
CA GLN A 233 -4.51 22.60 -10.51
C GLN A 233 -4.81 21.12 -10.39
N ILE A 234 -4.00 20.43 -9.60
CA ILE A 234 -4.28 19.07 -9.14
C ILE A 234 -4.85 19.22 -7.72
N ASP A 235 -6.05 18.71 -7.51
CA ASP A 235 -6.66 18.56 -6.18
C ASP A 235 -7.41 17.23 -6.16
N GLU A 236 -6.78 16.22 -5.56
CA GLU A 236 -7.28 14.85 -5.56
C GLU A 236 -7.45 14.35 -4.14
N VAL A 237 -8.61 13.73 -3.89
CA VAL A 237 -8.88 12.95 -2.68
C VAL A 237 -9.37 11.59 -3.09
N SER A 238 -8.76 10.54 -2.57
CA SER A 238 -9.22 9.16 -2.76
C SER A 238 -9.30 8.44 -1.42
N THR A 239 -10.36 7.67 -1.22
CA THR A 239 -10.57 6.83 -0.05
C THR A 239 -11.09 5.46 -0.49
N ASP A 240 -10.37 4.42 -0.11
CA ASP A 240 -10.84 3.03 -0.18
C ASP A 240 -11.09 2.53 1.25
N THR A 241 -12.28 2.01 1.52
CA THR A 241 -12.64 1.37 2.80
C THR A 241 -12.95 -0.09 2.57
N PHE A 242 -12.28 -0.96 3.33
CA PHE A 242 -12.40 -2.41 3.19
C PHE A 242 -13.28 -2.98 4.29
N SER A 243 -14.19 -3.88 3.93
CA SER A 243 -15.19 -4.43 4.84
C SER A 243 -15.60 -5.85 4.45
N ASP A 244 -16.47 -6.45 5.27
CA ASP A 244 -17.10 -7.76 5.00
C ASP A 244 -16.10 -8.88 4.72
N TYR A 245 -15.00 -8.88 5.49
CA TYR A 245 -13.96 -9.90 5.38
C TYR A 245 -14.50 -11.28 5.72
N ARG A 246 -14.30 -12.23 4.79
CA ARG A 246 -14.61 -13.65 4.98
C ARG A 246 -13.45 -14.50 4.49
N TYR A 247 -12.93 -15.36 5.35
CA TYR A 247 -11.92 -16.35 4.96
C TYR A 247 -12.55 -17.40 4.04
N VAL A 248 -11.92 -17.64 2.88
CA VAL A 248 -12.43 -18.54 1.82
C VAL A 248 -11.32 -19.36 1.16
N ALA A 249 -10.18 -19.57 1.85
CA ALA A 249 -9.07 -20.36 1.30
C ALA A 249 -9.56 -21.69 0.73
N LYS A 250 -9.10 -22.02 -0.48
CA LYS A 250 -9.41 -23.32 -1.09
C LYS A 250 -8.87 -24.41 -0.17
N GLN A 251 -9.74 -25.28 0.35
CA GLN A 251 -9.31 -26.52 0.97
C GLN A 251 -8.52 -27.30 -0.08
N THR A 252 -7.20 -27.31 0.04
CA THR A 252 -6.37 -28.28 -0.67
C THR A 252 -6.73 -29.63 -0.07
N LEU A 253 -7.61 -30.38 -0.73
CA LEU A 253 -7.90 -31.77 -0.40
C LEU A 253 -6.55 -32.50 -0.36
N THR A 254 -6.10 -32.82 0.84
CA THR A 254 -4.93 -33.65 1.06
C THR A 254 -5.38 -35.05 0.67
N VAL A 255 -5.06 -35.47 -0.55
CA VAL A 255 -5.13 -36.89 -0.91
C VAL A 255 -3.99 -37.53 -0.13
N VAL A 256 -4.34 -38.14 1.00
CA VAL A 256 -3.42 -39.02 1.74
C VAL A 256 -3.19 -40.25 0.85
N PRO A 257 -1.93 -40.64 0.59
CA PRO A 257 -1.58 -41.77 -0.27
C PRO A 257 -2.08 -43.12 0.25
#